data_AF-A0A8H8RBR6-F1
#
_entry.id   AF-A0A8H8RBR6-F1
#
_cell.length_a   1.000
_cell.length_b   1.000
_cell.length_c   1.000
_cell.angle_alpha   90.00
_cell.angle_beta   90.00
_cell.angle_gamma   90.00
#
_symmetry.space_group_name_H-M   'P 1'
#
loop_
_entity.id
_entity.type
_entity.pdbx_description
1 polymer ?
#
loop_
_entity_poly.entity_id
_entity_poly.type
_entity_poly.pdbx_seq_one_letter_code
_entity_poly.pdbx_strand_id
1 'polypeptide(L)'
;MNHARLASMRAFSDQSHKRYTSAQKEDSKSIFKALAYTKPRRSKLVPNLKLSATKFATTFTAKYNLFRQTLFPPPPETPSPNWSSYTASSGWKWPKLAPEEVKLACSSEIKSTSPSPDYITQTIITHAYSACPSQISLLFETL
;
A
#
# COMPACT_ATOMS: atom_id res chain seq x y z
N MET A 1 24.43 -38.40 29.20
CA MET A 1 23.55 -37.55 28.34
C MET A 1 22.73 -38.32 27.29
N ASN A 2 23.13 -39.50 26.81
CA ASN A 2 22.40 -40.23 25.75
C ASN A 2 21.12 -40.96 26.20
N HIS A 3 21.05 -41.42 27.46
CA HIS A 3 19.89 -42.16 27.97
C HIS A 3 18.60 -41.32 28.06
N ALA A 4 18.71 -40.05 28.47
CA ALA A 4 17.55 -39.16 28.59
C ALA A 4 16.93 -38.87 27.21
N ARG A 5 17.75 -38.67 26.18
CA ARG A 5 17.28 -38.39 24.82
C ARG A 5 16.55 -39.58 24.19
N LEU A 6 17.06 -40.80 24.40
CA LEU A 6 16.41 -42.03 23.95
C LEU A 6 15.09 -42.29 24.69
N ALA A 7 15.04 -41.99 26.00
CA ALA A 7 13.80 -42.10 26.77
C ALA A 7 12.74 -41.09 26.29
N SER A 8 13.12 -39.84 26.01
CA SER A 8 12.20 -38.83 25.48
C SER A 8 11.65 -39.20 24.09
N MET A 9 12.48 -39.76 23.21
CA MET A 9 12.04 -40.21 21.89
C MET A 9 11.06 -41.38 21.96
N ARG A 10 11.30 -42.36 22.85
CA ARG A 10 10.38 -43.47 23.07
C ARG A 10 9.05 -43.00 23.65
N ALA A 11 9.08 -42.12 24.65
CA ALA A 11 7.88 -41.54 25.24
C ALA A 11 7.04 -40.77 24.19
N PHE A 12 7.69 -40.02 23.29
CA PHE A 12 7.02 -39.32 22.20
C PHE A 12 6.41 -40.29 21.18
N SER A 13 7.12 -41.36 20.84
CA SER A 13 6.63 -42.41 19.94
C SER A 13 5.42 -43.14 20.54
N ASP A 14 5.50 -43.56 21.80
CA ASP A 14 4.44 -44.28 22.50
C ASP A 14 3.19 -43.42 22.69
N GLN A 15 3.37 -42.13 22.99
CA GLN A 15 2.26 -41.18 23.10
C GLN A 15 1.60 -40.91 21.74
N SER A 16 2.40 -40.86 20.66
CA SER A 16 1.87 -40.76 19.30
C SER A 16 1.07 -42.01 18.92
N HIS A 17 1.60 -43.19 19.21
CA HIS A 17 0.93 -44.46 18.92
C HIS A 17 -0.40 -44.62 19.68
N LYS A 18 -0.42 -44.27 20.98
CA LYS A 18 -1.64 -44.28 21.79
C LYS A 18 -2.71 -43.31 21.28
N ARG A 19 -2.33 -42.15 20.75
CA ARG A 19 -3.27 -41.18 20.15
C ARG A 19 -3.85 -41.67 18.82
N TYR A 20 -3.05 -42.38 18.02
CA TYR A 20 -3.51 -42.98 16.78
C TYR A 20 -4.51 -44.12 17.02
N THR A 21 -4.26 -44.98 18.00
CA THR A 21 -5.16 -46.11 18.29
C THR A 21 -6.48 -45.67 18.94
N SER A 22 -6.50 -44.59 19.73
CA SER A 22 -7.74 -44.04 20.28
C SER A 22 -8.62 -43.36 19.23
N ALA A 23 -8.00 -42.77 18.19
CA ALA A 23 -8.73 -42.10 17.10
C ALA A 23 -9.40 -43.07 16.12
N GLN A 24 -8.95 -44.33 16.02
CA GLN A 24 -9.58 -45.32 15.11
C GLN A 24 -11.00 -45.74 15.51
N LYS A 25 -11.45 -45.43 16.73
CA LYS A 25 -12.82 -45.70 17.19
C LYS A 25 -13.81 -44.56 16.90
N GLU A 26 -13.35 -43.47 16.28
CA GLU A 26 -14.11 -42.25 16.04
C GLU A 26 -14.58 -42.15 14.56
N ASP A 27 -15.62 -41.35 14.29
CA ASP A 27 -16.11 -41.17 12.91
C ASP A 27 -15.01 -40.59 12.00
N SER A 28 -14.87 -41.10 10.78
CA SER A 28 -13.83 -40.72 9.82
C SER A 28 -13.64 -39.19 9.69
N LYS A 29 -14.74 -38.43 9.72
CA LYS A 29 -14.72 -36.95 9.67
C LYS A 29 -14.05 -36.31 10.89
N SER A 30 -14.25 -36.87 12.09
CA SER A 30 -13.62 -36.41 13.32
C SER A 30 -12.10 -36.66 13.31
N ILE A 31 -11.67 -37.80 12.76
CA ILE A 31 -10.25 -38.17 12.62
C ILE A 31 -9.53 -37.17 11.73
N PHE A 32 -10.09 -36.83 10.56
CA PHE A 32 -9.47 -35.86 9.65
C PHE A 32 -9.44 -34.44 10.25
N LYS A 33 -10.45 -34.07 11.03
CA LYS A 33 -10.50 -32.79 11.74
C LYS A 33 -9.43 -32.72 12.84
N ALA A 34 -9.30 -33.75 13.67
CA ALA A 34 -8.26 -33.86 14.68
C ALA A 34 -6.85 -33.87 14.05
N LEU A 35 -6.66 -34.54 12.91
CA LEU A 35 -5.42 -34.50 12.14
C LEU A 35 -5.10 -33.10 11.62
N ALA A 36 -6.09 -32.30 11.22
CA ALA A 36 -5.85 -30.92 10.80
C ALA A 36 -5.34 -30.03 11.95
N TYR A 37 -5.81 -30.26 13.18
CA TYR A 37 -5.35 -29.52 14.37
C TYR A 37 -4.02 -30.01 14.93
N THR A 38 -3.72 -31.31 14.78
CA THR A 38 -2.48 -31.93 15.30
C THR A 38 -1.34 -31.93 14.29
N LYS A 39 -1.63 -31.72 12.99
CA LYS A 39 -0.60 -31.51 11.99
C LYS A 39 0.24 -30.30 12.41
N PRO A 40 1.56 -30.47 12.60
CA PRO A 40 2.41 -29.33 12.90
C PRO A 40 2.28 -28.36 11.74
N ARG A 41 1.69 -27.19 12.00
CA ARG A 41 1.70 -26.08 11.04
C ARG A 41 3.17 -25.82 10.75
N ARG A 42 3.60 -26.17 9.54
CA ARG A 42 4.85 -25.66 8.99
C ARG A 42 4.64 -24.16 8.83
N SER A 43 4.87 -23.38 9.89
CA SER A 43 5.26 -22.00 9.73
C SER A 43 6.60 -22.05 9.02
N LYS A 44 6.57 -22.07 7.68
CA LYS A 44 7.79 -21.86 6.91
C LYS A 44 8.30 -20.51 7.37
N LEU A 45 9.39 -20.51 8.14
CA LEU A 45 10.08 -19.31 8.54
C LEU A 45 10.35 -18.53 7.26
N VAL A 46 9.91 -17.27 7.22
CA VAL A 46 10.21 -16.37 6.09
C VAL A 46 11.71 -16.46 5.85
N PRO A 47 12.18 -16.76 4.62
CA PRO A 47 13.60 -16.91 4.36
C PRO A 47 14.34 -15.64 4.75
N ASN A 48 15.61 -15.79 5.13
CA ASN A 48 16.44 -14.64 5.40
C ASN A 48 16.66 -13.87 4.11
N LEU A 49 16.38 -12.57 4.13
CA LEU A 49 16.51 -11.72 2.95
C LEU A 49 17.94 -11.19 2.86
N LYS A 50 18.51 -11.16 1.66
CA LYS A 50 19.90 -10.71 1.45
C LYS A 50 19.96 -9.18 1.48
N LEU A 51 20.71 -8.62 2.44
CA LEU A 51 20.98 -7.17 2.51
C LEU A 51 22.18 -6.78 1.63
N SER A 52 23.21 -7.62 1.61
CA SER A 52 24.45 -7.41 0.85
C SER A 52 25.12 -8.77 0.57
N ALA A 53 26.29 -8.77 -0.07
CA ALA A 53 27.02 -10.01 -0.36
C ALA A 53 27.21 -10.92 0.87
N THR A 54 27.39 -10.34 2.06
CA THR A 54 27.72 -11.08 3.29
C THR A 54 26.67 -10.94 4.42
N LYS A 55 25.67 -10.06 4.28
CA LYS A 55 24.69 -9.79 5.35
C LYS A 55 23.27 -10.19 4.97
N PHE A 56 22.55 -10.75 5.93
CA PHE A 56 21.15 -11.16 5.78
C PHE A 56 20.27 -10.55 6.88
N ALA A 57 19.04 -10.15 6.51
CA ALA A 57 17.99 -9.79 7.46
C ALA A 57 17.37 -11.05 8.06
N THR A 58 17.56 -11.24 9.36
CA THR A 58 17.05 -12.39 10.13
C THR A 58 15.81 -12.04 10.96
N THR A 59 15.70 -10.80 11.43
CA THR A 59 14.56 -10.31 12.21
C THR A 59 13.40 -9.86 11.31
N PHE A 60 12.17 -9.89 11.84
CA PHE A 60 10.99 -9.42 11.12
C PHE A 60 11.13 -7.96 10.68
N THR A 61 11.54 -7.07 11.59
CA THR A 61 11.70 -5.63 11.31
C THR A 61 12.72 -5.37 10.21
N ALA A 62 13.85 -6.09 10.21
CA ALA A 62 14.86 -5.97 9.16
C ALA A 62 14.31 -6.45 7.80
N LYS A 63 13.55 -7.54 7.78
CA LYS A 63 12.91 -8.06 6.56
C LYS A 63 11.87 -7.09 6.02
N TYR A 64 11.01 -6.56 6.88
CA TYR A 64 9.98 -5.58 6.55
C TYR A 64 10.59 -4.31 5.94
N ASN A 65 11.59 -3.73 6.59
CA ASN A 65 12.24 -2.51 6.11
C ASN A 65 12.93 -2.73 4.76
N LEU A 66 13.68 -3.83 4.63
CA LEU A 66 14.35 -4.17 3.37
C LEU A 66 13.33 -4.34 2.24
N PHE A 67 12.24 -5.07 2.50
CA PHE A 67 11.19 -5.30 1.52
C PHE A 67 10.55 -3.99 1.05
N ARG A 68 10.25 -3.07 1.99
CA ARG A 68 9.70 -1.75 1.66
C ARG A 68 10.66 -0.91 0.82
N GLN A 69 11.93 -0.84 1.20
CA GLN A 69 12.92 -0.08 0.45
C GLN A 69 13.16 -0.64 -0.96
N THR A 70 13.10 -1.96 -1.11
CA THR A 70 13.33 -2.63 -2.39
C THR A 70 12.15 -2.45 -3.36
N LEU A 71 10.91 -2.55 -2.85
CA LEU A 71 9.72 -2.40 -3.69
C LEU A 71 9.33 -0.95 -3.95
N PHE A 72 9.67 -0.06 -3.02
CA PHE A 72 9.33 1.36 -3.07
C PHE A 72 10.60 2.18 -2.92
N PRO A 73 11.44 2.23 -3.97
CA PRO A 73 12.59 3.12 -3.96
C PRO A 73 12.11 4.57 -3.81
N PRO A 74 12.93 5.47 -3.22
CA PRO A 74 12.61 6.88 -3.20
C PRO A 74 12.38 7.37 -4.64
N PRO A 75 11.40 8.26 -4.87
CA PRO A 75 11.18 8.84 -6.18
C PRO A 75 12.45 9.55 -6.66
N PRO A 76 12.70 9.61 -7.98
CA PRO A 76 13.84 10.33 -8.50
C PRO A 76 13.81 11.78 -8.03
N GLU A 77 14.95 12.29 -7.57
CA GLU A 77 15.08 13.69 -7.22
C GLU A 77 15.03 14.52 -8.50
N THR A 78 14.01 15.37 -8.63
CA THR A 78 13.96 16.38 -9.67
C THR A 78 14.59 17.67 -9.14
N PRO A 79 15.50 18.31 -9.90
CA PRO A 79 16.01 19.61 -9.51
C PRO A 79 14.84 20.60 -9.46
N SER A 80 14.86 21.50 -8.48
CA SER A 80 13.85 22.56 -8.40
C SER A 80 13.81 23.36 -9.71
N PRO A 81 12.62 23.73 -10.20
CA PRO A 81 12.51 24.50 -11.42
C PRO A 81 13.29 25.81 -11.29
N ASN A 82 14.17 26.08 -12.24
CA ASN A 82 14.87 27.36 -12.31
C ASN A 82 13.97 28.39 -12.99
N TRP A 83 13.32 29.23 -12.18
CA TRP A 83 12.47 30.30 -12.67
C TRP A 83 13.24 31.47 -13.31
N SER A 84 14.55 31.61 -13.07
CA SER A 84 15.35 32.70 -13.65
C SER A 84 15.50 32.60 -15.17
N SER A 85 15.42 31.39 -15.71
CA SER A 85 15.44 31.12 -17.16
C SER A 85 14.04 30.92 -17.74
N TYR A 86 12.98 31.02 -16.92
CA TYR A 86 11.62 30.88 -17.43
C TYR A 86 11.23 32.12 -18.22
N THR A 87 11.11 31.96 -19.53
CA THR A 87 10.42 32.92 -20.39
C THR A 87 9.06 32.33 -20.73
N ALA A 88 7.99 33.01 -20.31
CA ALA A 88 6.65 32.67 -20.77
C ALA A 88 6.64 32.64 -22.30
N SER A 89 6.31 31.49 -22.89
CA SER A 89 6.26 31.36 -24.34
C SER A 89 5.16 32.28 -24.88
N SER A 90 5.55 33.28 -25.67
CA SER A 90 4.64 34.27 -26.27
C SER A 90 3.68 33.67 -27.32
N GLY A 91 3.81 32.36 -27.61
CA GLY A 91 2.95 31.64 -28.52
C GLY A 91 1.61 31.23 -27.90
N TRP A 92 1.51 31.18 -26.58
CA TRP A 92 0.26 30.85 -25.89
C TRP A 92 -0.59 32.10 -25.77
N LYS A 93 -1.43 32.34 -26.77
CA LYS A 93 -2.48 33.36 -26.70
C LYS A 93 -3.72 32.73 -26.11
N TRP A 94 -3.90 32.86 -24.80
CA TRP A 94 -5.18 32.50 -24.20
C TRP A 94 -6.27 33.42 -24.75
N PRO A 95 -7.44 32.87 -25.13
CA PRO A 95 -8.57 33.71 -25.47
C PRO A 95 -9.00 34.49 -24.23
N LYS A 96 -9.35 35.77 -24.42
CA LYS A 96 -9.96 36.54 -23.34
C LYS A 96 -11.31 35.92 -23.01
N LEU A 97 -11.46 35.46 -21.77
CA LEU A 97 -12.71 34.90 -21.28
C LEU A 97 -13.60 36.05 -20.78
N ALA A 98 -14.87 36.02 -21.16
CA ALA A 98 -15.85 36.94 -20.58
C ALA A 98 -16.18 36.50 -19.14
N PRO A 99 -16.55 37.42 -18.24
CA PRO A 99 -16.92 37.08 -16.86
C PRO A 99 -18.03 36.02 -16.77
N GLU A 100 -18.98 36.03 -17.72
CA GLU A 100 -20.05 35.04 -17.79
C GLU A 100 -19.57 33.65 -18.21
N GLU A 101 -18.52 33.56 -19.03
CA GLU A 101 -17.91 32.28 -19.40
C GLU A 101 -17.15 31.67 -18.22
N VAL A 102 -16.42 32.50 -17.46
CA VAL A 102 -15.74 32.09 -16.23
C VAL A 102 -16.77 31.59 -15.21
N LYS A 103 -17.86 32.33 -15.03
CA LYS A 103 -18.96 31.93 -14.16
C LYS A 103 -19.54 30.58 -14.57
N LEU A 104 -19.85 30.41 -15.86
CA LEU A 104 -20.42 29.18 -16.39
C LEU A 104 -19.48 28.00 -16.16
N ALA A 105 -18.17 28.17 -16.40
CA ALA A 105 -17.17 27.14 -16.16
C ALA A 105 -17.08 26.76 -14.68
N CYS A 106 -17.09 27.74 -13.77
CA CYS A 106 -17.05 27.50 -12.33
C CYS A 106 -18.33 26.88 -11.75
N SER A 107 -19.48 27.02 -12.43
CA SER A 107 -20.76 26.47 -11.98
C SER A 107 -21.18 25.18 -12.69
N SER A 108 -20.48 24.77 -13.74
CA SER A 108 -20.88 23.62 -14.56
C SER A 108 -20.69 22.30 -13.82
N GLU A 109 -21.65 21.38 -13.95
CA GLU A 109 -21.50 20.03 -13.43
C GLU A 109 -20.53 19.22 -14.29
N ILE A 110 -19.48 18.71 -13.64
CA ILE A 110 -18.54 17.79 -14.28
C ILE A 110 -19.03 16.36 -14.02
N LYS A 111 -19.07 15.54 -15.07
CA LYS A 111 -19.52 14.13 -14.99
C LYS A 111 -18.58 13.21 -14.20
N SER A 112 -17.38 13.68 -13.85
CA SER A 112 -16.39 12.91 -13.09
C SER A 112 -16.68 12.99 -11.60
N THR A 113 -16.90 11.83 -10.98
CA THR A 113 -17.10 11.71 -9.54
C THR A 113 -15.77 11.58 -8.78
N SER A 114 -14.68 11.24 -9.47
CA SER A 114 -13.37 11.04 -8.85
C SER A 114 -12.56 12.33 -8.83
N PRO A 115 -12.08 12.78 -7.65
CA PRO A 115 -11.19 13.93 -7.57
C PRO A 115 -9.84 13.63 -8.22
N SER A 116 -9.22 14.67 -8.78
CA SER A 116 -7.84 14.66 -9.24
C SER A 116 -6.86 14.48 -8.05
N PRO A 117 -5.56 14.24 -8.29
CA PRO A 117 -4.56 14.06 -7.22
C PRO A 117 -4.41 15.24 -6.26
N ASP A 118 -4.86 16.43 -6.65
CA ASP A 118 -4.90 17.65 -5.83
C ASP A 118 -6.12 17.72 -4.90
N TYR A 119 -7.05 16.76 -5.02
CA TYR A 119 -8.32 16.70 -4.28
C TYR A 119 -9.23 17.92 -4.48
N ILE A 120 -8.99 18.76 -5.48
CA ILE A 120 -9.84 19.91 -5.80
C ILE A 120 -11.07 19.40 -6.56
N THR A 121 -12.23 19.51 -5.92
CA THR A 121 -13.51 19.08 -6.50
C THR A 121 -14.27 20.25 -7.10
N GLN A 122 -15.25 19.96 -7.98
CA GLN A 122 -16.15 20.98 -8.51
C GLN A 122 -16.87 21.75 -7.39
N THR A 123 -17.23 21.08 -6.30
CA THR A 123 -17.84 21.72 -5.12
C THR A 123 -16.95 22.82 -4.53
N ILE A 124 -15.64 22.58 -4.44
CA ILE A 124 -14.67 23.56 -3.94
C ILE A 124 -14.59 24.75 -4.91
N ILE A 125 -14.54 24.49 -6.22
CA ILE A 125 -14.50 25.52 -7.26
C ILE A 125 -15.76 26.40 -7.20
N THR A 126 -16.95 25.79 -7.13
CA THR A 126 -18.23 26.51 -7.01
C THR A 126 -18.29 27.37 -5.76
N HIS A 127 -17.83 26.85 -4.62
CA HIS A 127 -17.79 27.61 -3.36
C HIS A 127 -16.78 28.76 -3.41
N ALA A 128 -15.59 28.54 -3.97
CA ALA A 128 -14.56 29.56 -4.11
C ALA A 128 -15.06 30.71 -5.01
N TYR A 129 -15.69 30.38 -6.14
CA TYR A 129 -16.29 31.37 -7.03
C TYR A 129 -17.42 32.15 -6.38
N SER A 130 -18.26 31.48 -5.57
CA SER A 130 -19.33 32.15 -4.83
C SER A 130 -18.79 33.12 -3.76
N ALA A 131 -17.64 32.82 -3.15
CA ALA A 131 -17.04 33.65 -2.11
C ALA A 131 -16.27 34.86 -2.67
N CYS A 132 -15.52 34.67 -3.76
CA CYS A 132 -14.61 35.68 -4.31
C CYS A 132 -14.67 35.74 -5.86
N PRO A 133 -15.83 36.08 -6.46
CA PRO A 133 -15.99 36.04 -7.91
C PRO A 133 -15.10 37.05 -8.65
N SER A 134 -14.89 38.25 -8.09
CA SER A 134 -14.09 39.30 -8.73
C SER A 134 -12.60 38.95 -8.81
N GLN A 135 -12.05 38.31 -7.79
CA GLN A 135 -10.65 37.85 -7.80
C GLN A 135 -10.44 36.73 -8.82
N ILE A 136 -11.40 35.80 -8.94
CA ILE A 136 -11.30 34.72 -9.92
C ILE A 136 -11.41 35.28 -11.34
N SER A 137 -12.35 36.17 -11.61
CA SER A 137 -12.45 36.82 -12.93
C SER A 137 -11.18 37.59 -13.29
N LEU A 138 -10.59 38.32 -12.33
CA LEU A 138 -9.34 39.06 -12.54
C LEU A 138 -8.16 38.14 -12.91
N LEU A 139 -8.09 36.94 -12.33
CA LEU A 139 -7.05 35.96 -12.68
C LEU A 139 -7.11 35.61 -14.17
N PHE A 140 -8.31 35.43 -14.73
CA PHE A 140 -8.48 35.07 -16.14
C PHE A 140 -8.40 36.25 -17.10
N GLU A 141 -8.44 37.49 -16.61
CA GLU A 141 -8.19 38.70 -17.40
C GLU A 141 -6.70 39.04 -17.54
N THR A 142 -5.87 38.60 -16.58
CA THR A 142 -4.45 38.93 -16.49
C THR A 142 -3.52 37.84 -17.05
N LEU A 143 -4.08 36.69 -17.46
CA LEU A 143 -3.42 35.57 -18.14
C LEU A 143 -3.44 35.73 -19.67
#